data_AF-A0A5J5WQ22-F1
#
_entry.id   AF-A0A5J5WQ22-F1
#
_cell.length_a   1.000
_cell.length_b   1.000
_cell.length_c   1.000
_cell.angle_alpha   90.00
_cell.angle_beta   90.00
_cell.angle_gamma   90.00
#
_symmetry.space_group_name_H-M   'P 1'
#
loop_
_entity.id
_entity.type
_entity.pdbx_description
1 polymer ?
#
loop_
_entity_poly.entity_id
_entity_poly.type
_entity_poly.pdbx_seq_one_letter_code
_entity_poly.pdbx_strand_id
1 'polypeptide(L)'
;MLADMAHISGLVAAGVIPSPFEYADVVTTTTHKPLRGPRGAMIFFRKGVKEINKQGKVVLYDYEDKINQAVFPGLQGGPHNHTITGLAVALKQATTPVYKAYQEQVLSNCSKFAQTLARKGYELVSGGTENHLVLVNLKNKGIDGSRVEKVLEAVHIAANKNTVPQLLDQGDSSRETLLR
;
A
#
# COMPACT_ATOMS: atom_id res chain seq x y z
N MET A 1 10.20 -5.45 -13.57
CA MET A 1 9.25 -4.54 -12.91
C MET A 1 9.13 -4.88 -11.44
N LEU A 2 9.25 -3.89 -10.56
CA LEU A 2 9.02 -4.01 -9.11
C LEU A 2 7.64 -3.44 -8.76
N ALA A 3 6.86 -4.18 -7.98
CA ALA A 3 5.64 -3.67 -7.35
C ALA A 3 5.83 -3.60 -5.83
N ASP A 4 5.70 -2.41 -5.23
CA ASP A 4 5.58 -2.28 -3.78
C ASP A 4 4.10 -2.24 -3.39
N MET A 5 3.61 -3.33 -2.80
CA MET A 5 2.22 -3.48 -2.41
C MET A 5 2.00 -3.24 -0.91
N ALA A 6 2.93 -2.58 -0.20
CA ALA A 6 2.85 -2.40 1.26
C ALA A 6 1.51 -1.85 1.75
N HIS A 7 0.89 -0.94 0.99
CA HIS A 7 -0.39 -0.32 1.32
C HIS A 7 -1.61 -1.14 0.92
N ILE A 8 -1.48 -2.25 0.17
CA ILE A 8 -2.62 -3.00 -0.36
C ILE A 8 -2.48 -4.52 -0.19
N SER A 9 -1.42 -4.99 0.44
CA SER A 9 -1.10 -6.42 0.54
C SER A 9 -2.18 -7.28 1.19
N GLY A 10 -2.91 -6.74 2.17
CA GLY A 10 -4.08 -7.41 2.74
C GLY A 10 -5.26 -7.52 1.77
N LEU A 11 -5.52 -6.47 0.97
CA LEU A 11 -6.56 -6.46 -0.06
C LEU A 11 -6.22 -7.46 -1.18
N VAL A 12 -4.96 -7.51 -1.60
CA VAL A 12 -4.45 -8.49 -2.57
C VAL A 12 -4.59 -9.92 -2.01
N ALA A 13 -4.17 -10.16 -0.76
CA ALA A 13 -4.25 -11.47 -0.12
C ALA A 13 -5.70 -11.99 0.00
N ALA A 14 -6.66 -11.09 0.22
CA ALA A 14 -8.09 -11.42 0.24
C ALA A 14 -8.73 -11.59 -1.15
N GLY A 15 -8.01 -11.24 -2.23
CA GLY A 15 -8.52 -11.30 -3.60
C GLY A 15 -9.66 -10.30 -3.87
N VAL A 16 -9.66 -9.15 -3.19
CA VAL A 16 -10.70 -8.12 -3.35
C VAL A 16 -10.28 -6.98 -4.29
N ILE A 17 -9.02 -6.98 -4.72
CA ILE A 17 -8.47 -6.08 -5.76
C ILE A 17 -7.53 -6.87 -6.68
N PRO A 18 -7.18 -6.35 -7.88
CA PRO A 18 -6.22 -6.98 -8.77
C PRO A 18 -4.85 -7.23 -8.12
N SER A 19 -4.23 -8.36 -8.49
CA SER A 19 -2.96 -8.78 -7.92
C SER A 19 -1.77 -8.28 -8.76
N PRO A 20 -0.77 -7.60 -8.16
CA PRO A 20 0.42 -7.20 -8.89
C PRO A 20 1.28 -8.39 -9.33
N PHE A 21 1.09 -9.57 -8.73
CA PHE A 21 1.85 -10.79 -9.05
C PHE A 21 1.64 -11.29 -10.49
N GLU A 22 0.54 -10.89 -11.14
CA GLU A 22 0.28 -11.23 -12.54
C GLU A 22 1.34 -10.66 -13.49
N TYR A 23 1.85 -9.47 -13.18
CA TYR A 23 2.75 -8.72 -14.06
C TYR A 23 4.15 -8.51 -13.48
N ALA A 24 4.27 -8.45 -12.15
CA ALA A 24 5.52 -8.07 -11.50
C ALA A 24 6.57 -9.20 -11.52
N ASP A 25 7.82 -8.80 -11.68
CA ASP A 25 8.98 -9.68 -11.55
C ASP A 25 9.38 -9.87 -10.07
N VAL A 26 9.27 -8.78 -9.31
CA VAL A 26 9.56 -8.70 -7.88
C VAL A 26 8.42 -7.94 -7.21
N VAL A 27 7.96 -8.43 -6.06
CA VAL A 27 6.93 -7.77 -5.25
C VAL A 27 7.45 -7.59 -3.84
N THR A 28 7.47 -6.36 -3.33
CA THR A 28 7.81 -6.06 -1.94
C THR A 28 6.57 -5.67 -1.15
N THR A 29 6.56 -5.96 0.14
CA THR A 29 5.50 -5.51 1.04
C THR A 29 5.97 -5.39 2.47
N THR A 30 5.40 -4.43 3.19
CA THR A 30 5.39 -4.49 4.66
C THR A 30 4.31 -5.44 5.17
N THR A 31 4.49 -5.98 6.38
CA THR A 31 3.57 -6.98 6.95
C THR A 31 2.55 -6.42 7.94
N HIS A 32 2.68 -5.15 8.35
CA HIS A 32 1.89 -4.57 9.45
C HIS A 32 0.70 -3.71 9.04
N LYS A 33 0.60 -3.29 7.77
CA LYS A 33 -0.45 -2.38 7.29
C LYS A 33 -1.74 -3.18 6.98
N PRO A 34 -2.41 -3.15 5.79
CA PRO A 34 -3.60 -3.99 5.61
C PRO A 34 -3.40 -5.49 5.84
N LEU A 35 -2.18 -6.01 5.70
CA LEU A 35 -1.90 -7.42 6.03
C LEU A 35 -2.15 -7.74 7.52
N ARG A 36 -2.08 -6.75 8.41
CA ARG A 36 -2.40 -6.84 9.85
C ARG A 36 -1.52 -7.82 10.65
N GLY A 37 -0.26 -7.95 10.24
CA GLY A 37 0.77 -8.72 10.96
C GLY A 37 1.73 -7.85 11.79
N PRO A 38 2.86 -8.41 12.26
CA PRO A 38 3.88 -7.65 12.99
C PRO A 38 4.65 -6.70 12.07
N ARG A 39 5.44 -5.79 12.64
CA ARG A 39 6.35 -4.92 11.86
C ARG A 39 7.47 -5.76 11.25
N GLY A 40 7.40 -5.96 9.94
CA GLY A 40 8.39 -6.65 9.12
C GLY A 40 8.10 -6.42 7.64
N ALA A 41 8.78 -7.18 6.78
CA ALA A 41 8.64 -7.11 5.33
C ALA A 41 8.81 -8.48 4.68
N MET A 42 8.33 -8.61 3.43
CA MET A 42 8.57 -9.77 2.56
C MET A 42 9.00 -9.29 1.18
N ILE A 43 9.86 -10.07 0.54
CA ILE A 43 10.29 -9.88 -0.85
C ILE A 43 9.92 -11.15 -1.61
N PHE A 44 9.03 -11.03 -2.58
CA PHE A 44 8.67 -12.09 -3.50
C PHE A 44 9.38 -11.86 -4.83
N PHE A 45 9.77 -12.94 -5.50
CA PHE A 45 10.45 -12.88 -6.78
C PHE A 45 10.05 -14.05 -7.67
N ARG A 46 10.05 -13.83 -8.98
CA ARG A 46 9.83 -14.87 -9.98
C ARG A 46 11.00 -15.85 -10.01
N LYS A 47 10.68 -17.12 -10.21
CA LYS A 47 11.62 -18.23 -10.41
C LYS A 47 11.24 -18.99 -11.68
N GLY A 48 12.18 -19.75 -12.23
CA GLY A 48 11.96 -20.61 -13.40
C GLY A 48 12.18 -19.89 -14.73
N VAL A 49 11.48 -20.32 -15.78
CA VAL A 49 11.66 -19.80 -17.14
C VAL A 49 11.04 -18.42 -17.27
N LYS A 50 11.82 -17.46 -17.75
CA LYS A 50 11.37 -16.11 -18.11
C LYS A 50 10.86 -16.08 -19.54
N GLU A 51 11.68 -16.54 -20.48
CA GLU A 51 11.39 -16.52 -21.91
C GLU A 51 12.22 -17.56 -22.66
N ILE A 52 11.84 -17.82 -23.90
CA ILE A 52 12.69 -18.48 -24.89
C ILE A 52 13.16 -17.39 -25.84
N ASN A 53 14.47 -17.19 -25.93
CA ASN A 53 15.02 -16.14 -26.77
C ASN A 53 14.91 -16.49 -28.26
N LYS A 54 15.27 -15.54 -29.13
CA LYS A 54 15.20 -15.70 -30.60
C LYS A 54 16.03 -16.88 -31.13
N GLN A 55 16.99 -17.37 -30.35
CA GLN A 55 17.86 -18.50 -30.66
C GLN A 55 17.30 -19.84 -30.14
N GLY A 56 16.08 -19.86 -29.58
CA GLY A 56 15.48 -21.05 -29.01
C GLY A 56 16.06 -21.45 -27.65
N LYS A 57 16.91 -20.61 -27.03
CA LYS A 57 17.50 -20.88 -25.72
C LYS A 57 16.57 -20.42 -24.60
N VAL A 58 16.37 -21.29 -23.62
CA VAL A 58 15.65 -20.98 -22.39
C VAL A 58 16.44 -19.97 -21.57
N VAL A 59 15.79 -18.84 -21.23
CA VAL A 59 16.30 -17.83 -20.33
C VAL A 59 15.57 -17.97 -19.00
N LEU A 60 16.33 -18.18 -17.92
CA LEU A 60 15.78 -18.30 -16.57
C LEU A 60 15.75 -16.94 -15.87
N TYR A 61 14.83 -16.81 -14.91
CA TYR A 61 14.91 -15.75 -13.92
C TYR A 61 16.13 -15.92 -13.02
N ASP A 62 16.78 -14.81 -12.69
CA ASP A 62 18.02 -14.74 -11.90
C ASP A 62 17.82 -13.76 -10.73
N TYR A 63 16.76 -13.99 -9.94
CA TYR A 63 16.38 -13.14 -8.82
C TYR A 63 16.63 -13.79 -7.46
N GLU A 64 16.39 -15.10 -7.33
CA GLU A 64 16.41 -15.80 -6.04
C GLU A 64 17.74 -15.62 -5.30
N ASP A 65 18.84 -16.07 -5.92
CA ASP A 65 20.15 -16.02 -5.28
C ASP A 65 20.59 -14.58 -5.03
N LYS A 66 20.36 -13.68 -6.00
CA LYS A 66 20.73 -12.26 -5.87
C LYS A 66 19.99 -11.56 -4.73
N ILE A 67 18.68 -11.79 -4.61
CA ILE A 67 17.88 -11.17 -3.56
C ILE A 67 18.23 -11.76 -2.20
N ASN A 68 18.32 -13.09 -2.10
CA ASN A 68 18.66 -13.75 -0.83
C ASN A 68 20.05 -13.33 -0.34
N GLN A 69 21.05 -13.32 -1.23
CA GLN A 69 22.43 -12.89 -0.90
C GLN A 69 22.52 -11.40 -0.56
N ALA A 70 21.72 -10.55 -1.21
CA ALA A 70 21.63 -9.14 -0.86
C ALA A 70 21.04 -8.93 0.53
N VAL A 71 20.05 -9.73 0.95
CA VAL A 71 19.52 -9.70 2.32
C VAL A 71 20.58 -10.20 3.31
N PHE A 72 21.10 -11.40 3.11
CA PHE A 72 22.17 -11.99 3.92
C PHE A 72 23.12 -12.78 3.02
N PRO A 73 24.44 -12.55 3.07
CA PRO A 73 25.17 -11.72 4.04
C PRO A 73 25.32 -10.24 3.65
N GLY A 74 24.64 -9.77 2.60
CA GLY A 74 24.87 -8.42 2.03
C GLY A 74 24.53 -7.25 2.96
N LEU A 75 23.28 -7.16 3.45
CA LEU A 75 22.78 -5.98 4.17
C LEU A 75 22.36 -6.27 5.63
N GLN A 76 21.96 -7.49 5.95
CA GLN A 76 21.52 -7.88 7.28
C GLN A 76 22.40 -9.00 7.86
N GLY A 77 22.32 -9.16 9.19
CA GLY A 77 22.94 -10.24 9.95
C GLY A 77 21.91 -11.28 10.40
N GLY A 78 21.80 -11.48 11.71
CA GLY A 78 20.91 -12.49 12.30
C GLY A 78 19.41 -12.17 12.10
N PRO A 79 18.57 -13.17 11.76
CA PRO A 79 17.15 -12.96 11.52
C PRO A 79 16.35 -12.72 12.82
N HIS A 80 15.31 -11.90 12.74
CA HIS A 80 14.38 -11.66 13.85
C HIS A 80 13.31 -12.76 13.94
N ASN A 81 13.70 -13.95 14.39
CA ASN A 81 12.85 -15.15 14.39
C ASN A 81 11.50 -14.97 15.10
N HIS A 82 11.44 -14.22 16.20
CA HIS A 82 10.18 -13.90 16.89
C HIS A 82 9.18 -13.15 15.98
N THR A 83 9.66 -12.24 15.14
CA THR A 83 8.85 -11.51 14.17
C THR A 83 8.44 -12.41 13.00
N ILE A 84 9.34 -13.28 12.53
CA ILE A 84 9.05 -14.26 11.47
C ILE A 84 7.95 -15.24 11.93
N THR A 85 8.01 -15.72 13.17
CA THR A 85 6.96 -16.56 13.76
C THR A 85 5.62 -15.82 13.83
N GLY A 86 5.61 -14.56 14.30
CA GLY A 86 4.39 -13.74 14.32
C GLY A 86 3.82 -13.47 12.91
N LEU A 87 4.69 -13.33 11.91
CA LEU A 87 4.29 -13.19 10.51
C LEU A 87 3.59 -14.45 10.00
N ALA A 88 4.11 -15.64 10.30
CA ALA A 88 3.47 -16.90 9.91
C ALA A 88 2.03 -17.00 10.44
N VAL A 89 1.79 -16.54 11.68
CA VAL A 89 0.44 -16.47 12.26
C VAL A 89 -0.45 -15.51 11.47
N ALA A 90 0.03 -14.31 11.15
CA ALA A 90 -0.74 -13.33 10.38
C ALA A 90 -1.06 -13.83 8.96
N LEU A 91 -0.12 -14.50 8.29
CA LEU A 91 -0.33 -15.11 6.98
C LEU A 91 -1.40 -16.19 7.04
N LYS A 92 -1.43 -17.02 8.08
CA LYS A 92 -2.51 -18.00 8.30
C LYS A 92 -3.86 -17.33 8.51
N GLN A 93 -3.92 -16.20 9.22
CA GLN A 93 -5.17 -15.44 9.36
C GLN A 93 -5.65 -14.90 8.00
N ALA A 94 -4.72 -14.45 7.16
CA ALA A 94 -5.02 -13.86 5.85
C ALA A 94 -5.69 -14.84 4.86
N THR A 95 -5.55 -16.16 5.05
CA THR A 95 -6.19 -17.18 4.21
C THR A 95 -7.62 -17.52 4.64
N THR A 96 -8.14 -16.91 5.70
CA THR A 96 -9.46 -17.26 6.25
C THR A 96 -10.60 -16.50 5.57
N PRO A 97 -11.81 -17.08 5.46
CA PRO A 97 -12.99 -16.38 4.94
C PRO A 97 -13.33 -15.10 5.73
N VAL A 98 -13.12 -15.13 7.06
CA VAL A 98 -13.34 -13.96 7.94
C VAL A 98 -12.40 -12.81 7.57
N TYR A 99 -11.16 -13.12 7.19
CA TYR A 99 -10.22 -12.09 6.73
C TYR A 99 -10.64 -11.48 5.39
N LYS A 100 -11.15 -12.30 4.46
CA LYS A 100 -11.70 -11.78 3.20
C LYS A 100 -12.87 -10.83 3.45
N ALA A 101 -13.85 -11.24 4.27
CA ALA A 101 -14.98 -10.38 4.65
C ALA A 101 -14.53 -9.08 5.32
N TYR A 102 -13.49 -9.14 6.15
CA TYR A 102 -12.87 -7.95 6.74
C TYR A 102 -12.34 -6.98 5.66
N GLN A 103 -11.63 -7.47 4.65
CA GLN A 103 -11.08 -6.62 3.59
C GLN A 103 -12.17 -6.07 2.66
N GLU A 104 -13.22 -6.83 2.38
CA GLU A 104 -14.42 -6.32 1.67
C GLU A 104 -15.06 -5.16 2.45
N GLN A 105 -15.16 -5.30 3.78
CA GLN A 105 -15.67 -4.22 4.63
C GLN A 105 -14.76 -2.99 4.63
N VAL A 106 -13.43 -3.15 4.56
CA VAL A 106 -12.49 -2.03 4.43
C VAL A 106 -12.79 -1.21 3.17
N LEU A 107 -12.98 -1.86 2.02
CA LEU A 107 -13.33 -1.18 0.76
C LEU A 107 -14.70 -0.50 0.83
N SER A 108 -15.71 -1.21 1.37
CA SER A 108 -17.06 -0.68 1.54
C SER A 108 -17.08 0.57 2.43
N ASN A 109 -16.36 0.53 3.55
CA ASN A 109 -16.22 1.66 4.46
C ASN A 109 -15.55 2.85 3.76
N CYS A 110 -14.47 2.62 3.02
CA CYS A 110 -13.74 3.69 2.35
C CYS A 110 -14.58 4.34 1.24
N SER A 111 -15.31 3.54 0.46
CA SER A 111 -16.26 4.04 -0.54
C SER A 111 -17.36 4.89 0.12
N LYS A 112 -17.95 4.43 1.23
CA LYS A 112 -18.97 5.19 1.95
C LYS A 112 -18.42 6.50 2.55
N PHE A 113 -17.19 6.47 3.03
CA PHE A 113 -16.49 7.63 3.56
C PHE A 113 -16.24 8.66 2.46
N ALA A 114 -15.69 8.24 1.32
CA ALA A 114 -15.49 9.06 0.13
C ALA A 114 -16.80 9.74 -0.33
N GLN A 115 -17.88 8.97 -0.49
CA GLN A 115 -19.20 9.51 -0.87
C GLN A 115 -19.73 10.53 0.13
N THR A 116 -19.46 10.34 1.42
CA THR A 116 -19.94 11.25 2.46
C THR A 116 -19.14 12.55 2.49
N LEU A 117 -17.83 12.49 2.27
CA LEU A 117 -16.98 13.67 2.08
C LEU A 117 -17.40 14.47 0.84
N ALA A 118 -17.61 13.81 -0.30
CA ALA A 118 -18.08 14.43 -1.52
C ALA A 118 -19.45 15.12 -1.33
N ARG A 119 -20.42 14.48 -0.68
CA ARG A 119 -21.73 15.08 -0.34
C ARG A 119 -21.61 16.30 0.59
N LYS A 120 -20.55 16.39 1.39
CA LYS A 120 -20.22 17.56 2.23
C LYS A 120 -19.42 18.63 1.47
N GLY A 121 -19.24 18.46 0.16
CA GLY A 121 -18.55 19.40 -0.71
C GLY A 121 -17.04 19.40 -0.54
N TYR A 122 -16.43 18.31 -0.07
CA TYR A 122 -14.98 18.13 -0.12
C TYR A 122 -14.58 17.57 -1.48
N GLU A 123 -13.46 18.04 -2.02
CA GLU A 123 -12.87 17.46 -3.22
C GLU A 123 -11.97 16.28 -2.86
N LEU A 124 -12.08 15.19 -3.61
CA LEU A 124 -11.19 14.04 -3.50
C LEU A 124 -10.25 14.03 -4.69
N VAL A 125 -8.95 13.82 -4.44
CA VAL A 125 -8.01 13.54 -5.53
C VAL A 125 -8.48 12.29 -6.27
N SER A 126 -8.38 12.28 -7.60
CA SER A 126 -8.97 11.28 -8.51
C SER A 126 -10.51 11.14 -8.47
N GLY A 127 -11.23 11.97 -7.71
CA GLY A 127 -12.70 11.98 -7.64
C GLY A 127 -13.31 10.89 -6.76
N GLY A 128 -12.52 10.01 -6.15
CA GLY A 128 -13.02 8.88 -5.36
C GLY A 128 -11.92 7.99 -4.78
N THR A 129 -12.24 6.72 -4.57
CA THR A 129 -11.29 5.69 -4.13
C THR A 129 -11.72 4.31 -4.61
N GLU A 130 -10.74 3.47 -4.91
CA GLU A 130 -10.91 2.05 -5.23
C GLU A 130 -10.14 1.16 -4.24
N ASN A 131 -9.63 1.74 -3.15
CA ASN A 131 -8.83 1.04 -2.15
C ASN A 131 -9.22 1.47 -0.73
N HIS A 132 -8.30 1.34 0.22
CA HIS A 132 -8.55 1.55 1.65
C HIS A 132 -8.33 3.00 2.13
N LEU A 133 -7.96 3.95 1.26
CA LEU A 133 -7.75 5.35 1.65
C LEU A 133 -8.44 6.34 0.71
N VAL A 134 -8.59 7.58 1.17
CA VAL A 134 -9.00 8.74 0.36
C VAL A 134 -7.99 9.86 0.56
N LEU A 135 -7.83 10.73 -0.43
CA LEU A 135 -7.01 11.93 -0.33
C LEU A 135 -7.89 13.16 -0.57
N VAL A 136 -8.07 14.00 0.46
CA VAL A 136 -8.95 15.16 0.41
C VAL A 136 -8.17 16.41 0.02
N ASN A 137 -8.64 17.07 -1.03
CA ASN A 137 -8.20 18.40 -1.42
C ASN A 137 -9.07 19.47 -0.72
N LEU A 138 -8.49 20.10 0.30
CA LEU A 138 -9.02 21.23 1.07
C LEU A 138 -8.76 22.60 0.42
N LYS A 139 -8.14 22.68 -0.76
CA LYS A 139 -7.90 23.99 -1.44
C LYS A 139 -9.21 24.76 -1.64
N ASN A 140 -10.29 24.08 -2.02
CA ASN A 140 -11.61 24.68 -2.17
C ASN A 140 -12.27 25.11 -0.84
N LYS A 141 -11.67 24.75 0.31
CA LYS A 141 -12.05 25.19 1.66
C LYS A 141 -11.16 26.32 2.19
N GLY A 142 -10.15 26.76 1.44
CA GLY A 142 -9.26 27.85 1.86
C GLY A 142 -8.43 27.53 3.11
N ILE A 143 -8.20 26.25 3.42
CA ILE A 143 -7.41 25.79 4.56
C ILE A 143 -6.43 24.70 4.15
N ASP A 144 -5.23 24.68 4.73
CA ASP A 144 -4.23 23.66 4.44
C ASP A 144 -4.35 22.44 5.37
N GLY A 145 -3.73 21.34 4.93
CA GLY A 145 -3.69 20.07 5.68
C GLY A 145 -3.00 20.21 7.03
N SER A 146 -1.97 21.06 7.14
CA SER A 146 -1.25 21.31 8.39
C SER A 146 -2.13 21.90 9.49
N ARG A 147 -3.03 22.84 9.17
CA ARG A 147 -3.98 23.37 10.17
C ARG A 147 -5.05 22.35 10.51
N VAL A 148 -5.62 21.67 9.51
CA VAL A 148 -6.68 20.68 9.76
C VAL A 148 -6.16 19.50 10.59
N GLU A 149 -4.98 18.97 10.27
CA GLU A 149 -4.35 17.86 11.03
C GLU A 149 -4.23 18.19 12.52
N LYS A 150 -3.80 19.41 12.87
CA LYS A 150 -3.68 19.84 14.28
C LYS A 150 -5.03 19.91 14.99
N VAL A 151 -6.07 20.39 14.30
CA VAL A 151 -7.42 20.46 14.87
C VAL A 151 -8.00 19.05 15.05
N LEU A 152 -7.80 18.17 14.07
CA LEU A 152 -8.22 16.78 14.15
C LEU A 152 -7.53 16.05 15.31
N GLU A 153 -6.22 16.21 15.46
CA GLU A 153 -5.45 15.66 16.57
C GLU A 153 -5.96 16.15 17.92
N ALA A 154 -6.27 17.45 18.04
CA ALA A 154 -6.81 18.05 19.26
C ALA A 154 -8.21 17.50 19.66
N VAL A 155 -8.93 16.88 18.72
CA VAL A 155 -10.22 16.19 18.97
C VAL A 155 -10.12 14.67 18.81
N HIS A 156 -8.92 14.11 18.92
CA HIS A 156 -8.62 12.67 18.86
C HIS A 156 -9.00 11.98 17.54
N ILE A 157 -8.92 12.69 16.42
CA ILE A 157 -9.01 12.12 15.08
C ILE A 157 -7.61 12.09 14.48
N ALA A 158 -6.98 10.91 14.49
CA ALA A 158 -5.67 10.72 13.89
C ALA A 158 -5.79 10.64 12.35
N ALA A 159 -5.15 11.58 11.67
CA ALA A 159 -4.98 11.62 10.21
C ALA A 159 -3.61 12.26 9.92
N ASN A 160 -3.14 12.22 8.67
CA ASN A 160 -1.92 12.94 8.29
C ASN A 160 -2.14 13.92 7.13
N LYS A 161 -1.38 15.02 7.14
CA LYS A 161 -1.25 15.91 5.98
C LYS A 161 -0.48 15.21 4.85
N ASN A 162 -0.88 15.44 3.61
CA ASN A 162 -0.24 14.94 2.40
C ASN A 162 -0.07 16.06 1.37
N THR A 163 0.71 15.83 0.33
CA THR A 163 0.76 16.74 -0.82
C THR A 163 -0.30 16.32 -1.84
N VAL A 164 -0.98 17.29 -2.45
CA VAL A 164 -1.97 17.07 -3.52
C VAL A 164 -1.43 17.57 -4.87
N PRO A 165 -1.87 16.98 -5.99
CA PRO A 165 -1.48 17.46 -7.32
C PRO A 165 -1.83 18.95 -7.53
N GLN A 166 -0.99 19.67 -8.28
CA GLN A 166 -1.22 21.06 -8.67
C GLN A 166 -1.13 21.21 -10.19
N LEU A 167 -1.93 22.10 -10.78
CA LEU A 167 -1.62 22.69 -12.08
C LEU A 167 -0.45 23.66 -11.86
N LEU A 168 0.60 23.56 -12.66
CA LEU A 168 1.90 24.25 -12.48
C LEU A 168 1.87 25.79 -12.56
N ASP A 169 0.70 26.44 -12.57
CA ASP A 169 0.57 27.81 -13.10
C ASP A 169 0.05 28.86 -12.12
N GLN A 170 0.06 28.61 -10.81
CA GLN A 170 -0.26 29.66 -9.83
C GLN A 170 0.74 29.63 -8.67
N GLY A 171 1.44 30.76 -8.49
CA GLY A 171 2.50 30.99 -7.51
C GLY A 171 2.06 31.01 -6.04
N ASP A 172 1.19 30.07 -5.65
CA ASP A 172 0.74 29.90 -4.27
C ASP A 172 1.55 28.79 -3.57
N SER A 173 2.30 29.22 -2.55
CA SER A 173 3.16 28.38 -1.71
C SER A 173 2.42 27.51 -0.70
N SER A 174 1.08 27.45 -0.71
CA SER A 174 0.28 26.63 0.20
C SER A 174 0.38 25.13 -0.17
N ARG A 175 1.35 24.44 0.44
CA ARG A 175 1.88 23.13 -0.02
C ARG A 175 1.21 21.86 0.51
N GLU A 176 0.14 21.92 1.28
CA GLU A 176 -0.24 20.74 2.10
C GLU A 176 -1.75 20.57 2.24
N THR A 177 -2.24 19.33 2.13
CA THR A 177 -3.67 19.01 2.15
C THR A 177 -3.94 17.54 2.56
N LEU A 178 -5.02 17.27 3.27
CA LEU A 178 -5.15 16.14 4.22
C LEU A 178 -5.64 14.79 3.63
N LEU A 179 -5.19 13.67 4.25
CA LEU A 179 -5.78 12.33 4.42
C LEU A 179 -4.94 11.12 3.91
N ARG A 180 -4.46 10.34 4.88
CA ARG A 180 -4.47 8.86 4.93
C ARG A 180 -5.06 8.45 6.28
#